data_AF-A0A142WRX8-F1
#
_entry.id   AF-A0A142WRX8-F1
#
_cell.length_a   1.000
_cell.length_b   1.000
_cell.length_c   1.000
_cell.angle_alpha   90.00
_cell.angle_beta   90.00
_cell.angle_gamma   90.00
#
_symmetry.space_group_name_H-M   'P 1'
#
loop_
_entity.id
_entity.type
_entity.pdbx_description
1 polymer ?
#
loop_
_entity_poly.entity_id
_entity_poly.type
_entity_poly.pdbx_seq_one_letter_code
_entity_poly.pdbx_strand_id
1 'polypeptide(L)'
;MPRSTESLPGSDTPSPGGGEGAALSRRGFLTLSLAGLASAGCSFHRGTPVAALPNDYQVKRDQLMVRSDVKMDDSHPALRDLEDVRKRVTTTLRLPAPTKPVIVYLFRDQSRYSGFMTSRHPNLPSRRAYFIGTSTELAVYAFLGDKTSEDLRHEYTHGLLHASLKSVPLWLDEGIAEYFETPPLIPGHLNREHVERLSVAIQNGWQPDLSRLEKLEDVSEMQRSDYQEAWAWVHFLLHGSEDSRGLLLAYLQGLKTASHAPSLAKRVRSEMSEPEYRLVAYLQTTLPG
;
A
#
# COMPACT_ATOMS: atom_id res chain seq x y z
N MET A 1 20.60 -7.79 12.19
CA MET A 1 20.33 -9.14 12.74
C MET A 1 19.76 -8.98 14.15
N PRO A 2 18.52 -9.41 14.36
CA PRO A 2 18.08 -9.88 15.67
C PRO A 2 17.56 -11.33 15.58
N ARG A 3 17.83 -12.10 16.63
CA ARG A 3 17.35 -13.47 16.85
C ARG A 3 15.90 -13.43 17.34
N SER A 4 15.04 -14.20 16.68
CA SER A 4 13.73 -14.58 17.19
C SER A 4 13.87 -15.82 18.09
N THR A 5 13.29 -15.76 19.29
CA THR A 5 13.09 -16.93 20.16
C THR A 5 11.58 -17.12 20.33
N GLU A 6 11.03 -18.14 19.67
CA GLU A 6 9.67 -18.62 19.88
C GLU A 6 9.68 -19.79 20.87
N SER A 7 8.72 -19.78 21.80
CA SER A 7 8.42 -20.84 22.75
C SER A 7 7.04 -21.43 22.44
N LEU A 8 7.01 -22.73 22.12
CA LEU A 8 5.80 -23.55 21.93
C LEU A 8 5.18 -23.95 23.28
N PRO A 9 3.90 -24.35 23.27
CA PRO A 9 3.50 -25.54 24.03
C PRO A 9 2.67 -26.54 23.20
N GLY A 10 3.14 -27.79 23.20
CA GLY A 10 2.47 -28.93 23.87
C GLY A 10 1.10 -29.45 23.42
N SER A 11 1.12 -30.72 22.97
CA SER A 11 0.15 -31.82 23.24
C SER A 11 -1.28 -31.69 22.65
N ASP A 12 -1.93 -32.70 22.07
CA ASP A 12 -1.99 -34.13 22.36
C ASP A 12 -2.47 -34.94 21.14
N THR A 13 -2.09 -36.22 21.10
CA THR A 13 -2.69 -37.26 20.23
C THR A 13 -3.75 -38.04 21.00
N PRO A 14 -4.65 -38.75 20.32
CA PRO A 14 -4.50 -40.21 20.35
C PRO A 14 -4.88 -40.96 19.05
N SER A 15 -4.18 -42.08 18.81
CA SER A 15 -4.65 -43.26 18.06
C SER A 15 -5.10 -44.33 19.10
N PRO A 16 -5.96 -45.32 18.79
CA PRO A 16 -5.50 -46.54 18.08
C PRO A 16 -6.58 -47.30 17.27
N GLY A 17 -6.16 -48.27 16.47
CA GLY A 17 -7.05 -49.30 15.90
C GLY A 17 -6.45 -50.06 14.74
N GLY A 18 -5.97 -51.28 15.00
CA GLY A 18 -5.21 -52.13 14.09
C GLY A 18 -6.03 -53.01 13.15
N GLY A 19 -5.33 -53.84 12.37
CA GLY A 19 -5.91 -54.85 11.49
C GLY A 19 -4.93 -55.38 10.44
N GLU A 20 -4.06 -56.31 10.84
CA GLU A 20 -3.26 -57.16 9.93
C GLU A 20 -4.14 -58.16 9.17
N GLY A 21 -3.75 -58.48 7.94
CA GLY A 21 -4.31 -59.59 7.16
C GLY A 21 -3.45 -59.89 5.93
N ALA A 22 -2.53 -60.85 6.08
CA ALA A 22 -1.66 -61.34 5.02
C ALA A 22 -2.29 -62.49 4.21
N ALA A 23 -1.82 -62.65 2.97
CA ALA A 23 -1.39 -63.90 2.31
C ALA A 23 -1.99 -64.23 0.92
N LEU A 24 -1.10 -64.12 -0.07
CA LEU A 24 -0.78 -65.05 -1.18
C LEU A 24 -1.88 -65.90 -1.86
N SER A 25 -1.92 -65.88 -3.20
CA SER A 25 -1.55 -67.06 -4.02
C SER A 25 -1.37 -66.75 -5.51
N ARG A 26 -0.56 -67.60 -6.14
CA ARG A 26 0.11 -67.57 -7.46
C ARG A 26 -0.77 -68.02 -8.63
N ARG A 27 -0.39 -67.56 -9.83
CA ARG A 27 -0.31 -68.25 -11.16
C ARG A 27 -0.10 -67.14 -12.21
N GLY A 28 0.78 -67.14 -13.20
CA GLY A 28 1.70 -68.10 -13.81
C GLY A 28 1.82 -67.73 -15.30
N PHE A 29 3.04 -67.45 -15.79
CA PHE A 29 3.52 -67.41 -17.20
C PHE A 29 2.88 -66.43 -18.21
N LEU A 30 3.68 -65.53 -18.81
CA LEU A 30 4.40 -65.77 -20.08
C LEU A 30 5.25 -64.53 -20.45
N THR A 31 6.45 -64.78 -20.94
CA THR A 31 7.43 -63.82 -21.47
C THR A 31 6.96 -63.12 -22.75
N LEU A 32 7.16 -61.81 -22.85
CA LEU A 32 7.50 -61.15 -24.11
C LEU A 32 8.39 -59.93 -23.84
N SER A 33 9.66 -60.05 -24.20
CA SER A 33 10.63 -58.96 -24.22
C SER A 33 10.29 -58.01 -25.37
N LEU A 34 10.02 -56.74 -25.04
CA LEU A 34 10.06 -55.65 -26.02
C LEU A 34 10.99 -54.56 -25.46
N ALA A 35 12.15 -54.43 -26.10
CA ALA A 35 13.07 -53.34 -25.89
C ALA A 35 12.42 -52.03 -26.38
N GLY A 36 11.82 -51.28 -25.47
CA GLY A 36 11.42 -49.90 -25.70
C GLY A 36 12.57 -48.98 -25.27
N LEU A 37 13.16 -48.27 -26.23
CA LEU A 37 14.12 -47.20 -25.96
C LEU A 37 13.52 -46.23 -24.94
N ALA A 38 14.09 -46.19 -23.74
CA ALA A 38 13.89 -45.08 -22.83
C ALA A 38 14.62 -43.87 -23.42
N SER A 39 13.92 -43.10 -24.24
CA SER A 39 14.26 -41.69 -24.44
C SER A 39 14.08 -41.00 -23.09
N ALA A 40 15.16 -40.98 -22.30
CA ALA A 40 15.31 -40.09 -21.16
C ALA A 40 15.28 -38.67 -21.71
N GLY A 41 14.07 -38.15 -21.92
CA GLY A 41 13.86 -36.73 -22.07
C GLY A 41 14.31 -36.10 -20.77
N CYS A 42 15.47 -35.46 -20.78
CA CYS A 42 15.80 -34.46 -19.79
C CYS A 42 14.71 -33.38 -19.91
N SER A 43 13.61 -33.55 -19.19
CA SER A 43 12.74 -32.46 -18.81
C SER A 43 13.60 -31.56 -17.95
N PHE A 44 14.33 -30.67 -18.60
CA PHE A 44 14.72 -29.42 -18.00
C PHE A 44 13.42 -28.85 -17.42
N HIS A 45 13.24 -28.96 -16.11
CA HIS A 45 12.43 -28.03 -15.36
C HIS A 45 13.02 -26.67 -15.68
N ARG A 46 12.54 -26.05 -16.76
CA ARG A 46 12.58 -24.61 -16.91
C ARG A 46 11.73 -24.13 -15.74
N GLY A 47 12.37 -23.89 -14.60
CA GLY A 47 11.73 -23.18 -13.52
C GLY A 47 11.03 -21.97 -14.13
N THR A 48 9.77 -21.76 -13.77
CA THR A 48 8.98 -20.64 -14.28
C THR A 48 9.86 -19.41 -14.20
N PRO A 49 10.21 -18.76 -15.33
CA PRO A 49 11.13 -17.65 -15.30
C PRO A 49 10.59 -16.62 -14.32
N VAL A 50 11.40 -16.29 -13.30
CA VAL A 50 11.06 -15.27 -12.32
C VAL A 50 10.59 -14.04 -13.10
N ALA A 51 9.36 -13.58 -12.84
CA ALA A 51 8.84 -12.40 -13.52
C ALA A 51 9.87 -11.28 -13.35
N ALA A 52 10.31 -10.68 -14.45
CA ALA A 52 11.23 -9.57 -14.43
C ALA A 52 10.47 -8.26 -14.18
N LEU A 53 11.20 -7.20 -13.82
CA LEU A 53 10.62 -5.86 -13.84
C LEU A 53 10.10 -5.53 -15.25
N PRO A 54 8.96 -4.85 -15.37
CA PRO A 54 8.50 -4.31 -16.64
C PRO A 54 9.58 -3.40 -17.24
N ASN A 55 9.93 -3.64 -18.50
CA ASN A 55 10.90 -2.81 -19.21
C ASN A 55 10.66 -2.75 -20.73
N ASP A 56 9.54 -3.29 -21.21
CA ASP A 56 9.24 -3.32 -22.64
C ASP A 56 8.96 -1.90 -23.15
N TYR A 57 8.37 -1.06 -22.30
CA TYR A 57 8.05 0.32 -22.58
C TYR A 57 8.48 1.22 -21.42
N GLN A 58 9.00 2.40 -21.78
CA GLN A 58 9.38 3.44 -20.82
C GLN A 58 8.79 4.77 -21.26
N VAL A 59 8.11 5.44 -20.33
CA VAL A 59 7.61 6.81 -20.49
C VAL A 59 8.24 7.66 -19.39
N LYS A 60 8.82 8.81 -19.77
CA LYS A 60 9.40 9.78 -18.83
C LYS A 60 8.75 11.14 -19.05
N ARG A 61 8.18 11.71 -17.98
CA ARG A 61 7.52 13.03 -17.99
C ARG A 61 7.91 13.79 -16.73
N ASP A 62 8.82 14.76 -16.86
CA ASP A 62 9.48 15.45 -15.74
C ASP A 62 10.04 14.46 -14.70
N GLN A 63 9.41 14.39 -13.52
CA GLN A 63 9.78 13.55 -12.38
C GLN A 63 9.01 12.22 -12.31
N LEU A 64 8.08 11.99 -13.25
CA LEU A 64 7.39 10.72 -13.41
C LEU A 64 8.16 9.85 -14.39
N MET A 65 8.52 8.63 -13.96
CA MET A 65 9.03 7.58 -14.82
C MET A 65 8.13 6.37 -14.71
N VAL A 66 7.60 5.90 -15.84
CA VAL A 66 6.77 4.69 -15.89
C VAL A 66 7.47 3.65 -16.76
N ARG A 67 7.58 2.42 -16.24
CA ARG A 67 8.07 1.26 -16.96
C ARG A 67 6.95 0.22 -17.01
N SER A 68 6.64 -0.32 -18.18
CA SER A 68 5.50 -1.21 -18.37
C SER A 68 5.75 -2.36 -19.34
N ASP A 69 5.00 -3.45 -19.16
CA ASP A 69 4.93 -4.61 -20.06
C ASP A 69 4.00 -4.38 -21.26
N VAL A 70 3.25 -3.27 -21.25
CA VAL A 70 2.33 -2.88 -22.32
C VAL A 70 2.67 -1.49 -22.84
N LYS A 71 2.35 -1.26 -24.11
CA LYS A 71 2.54 0.04 -24.74
C LYS A 71 1.62 1.07 -24.08
N MET A 72 2.20 2.12 -23.52
CA MET A 72 1.47 3.27 -22.98
C MET A 72 1.69 4.45 -23.91
N ASP A 73 0.75 4.70 -24.82
CA ASP A 73 0.80 5.92 -25.62
C ASP A 73 0.52 7.16 -24.75
N ASP A 74 0.70 8.35 -25.33
CA ASP A 74 0.60 9.59 -24.57
C ASP A 74 -0.80 9.86 -23.99
N SER A 75 -1.81 9.18 -24.51
CA SER A 75 -3.21 9.28 -24.10
C SER A 75 -3.63 8.14 -23.15
N HIS A 76 -2.69 7.32 -22.67
CA HIS A 76 -3.01 6.22 -21.78
C HIS A 76 -3.61 6.74 -20.46
N PRO A 77 -4.79 6.26 -20.02
CA PRO A 77 -5.48 6.78 -18.84
C PRO A 77 -4.62 6.80 -17.56
N ALA A 78 -3.85 5.74 -17.32
CA ALA A 78 -2.96 5.68 -16.14
C ALA A 78 -1.87 6.77 -16.14
N LEU A 79 -1.36 7.18 -17.31
CA LEU A 79 -0.36 8.27 -17.36
C LEU A 79 -1.01 9.61 -16.98
N ARG A 80 -2.20 9.90 -17.51
CA ARG A 80 -2.96 11.10 -17.15
C ARG A 80 -3.29 11.14 -15.67
N ASP A 81 -3.74 10.03 -15.10
CA ASP A 81 -4.10 9.93 -13.68
C ASP A 81 -2.88 10.18 -12.78
N LEU A 82 -1.71 9.62 -13.13
CA LEU A 82 -0.45 9.86 -12.41
C LEU A 82 0.00 11.34 -12.50
N GLU A 83 -0.14 11.98 -13.65
CA GLU A 83 0.15 13.41 -13.81
C GLU A 83 -0.79 14.29 -13.00
N ASP A 84 -2.08 13.97 -13.02
CA ASP A 84 -3.12 14.68 -12.28
C ASP A 84 -2.89 14.54 -10.77
N VAL A 85 -2.59 13.34 -10.27
CA VAL A 85 -2.21 13.12 -8.86
C VAL A 85 -0.96 13.89 -8.51
N ARG A 86 0.10 13.83 -9.33
CA ARG A 86 1.33 14.61 -9.09
C ARG A 86 1.01 16.09 -8.90
N LYS A 87 0.25 16.67 -9.82
CA LYS A 87 -0.13 18.08 -9.77
C LYS A 87 -0.97 18.39 -8.53
N ARG A 88 -1.98 17.57 -8.23
CA ARG A 88 -2.88 17.76 -7.09
C ARG A 88 -2.15 17.66 -5.76
N VAL A 89 -1.36 16.61 -5.54
CA VAL A 89 -0.60 16.38 -4.31
C VAL A 89 0.36 17.54 -4.09
N THR A 90 1.21 17.85 -5.08
CA THR A 90 2.23 18.90 -4.95
C THR A 90 1.63 20.29 -4.76
N THR A 91 0.55 20.62 -5.47
CA THR A 91 -0.09 21.95 -5.37
C THR A 91 -0.89 22.10 -4.08
N THR A 92 -1.69 21.09 -3.72
CA THR A 92 -2.57 21.13 -2.54
C THR A 92 -1.75 21.21 -1.26
N LEU A 93 -0.71 20.37 -1.16
CA LEU A 93 0.15 20.28 0.02
C LEU A 93 1.34 21.26 -0.02
N ARG A 94 1.50 22.00 -1.13
CA ARG A 94 2.66 22.87 -1.39
C ARG A 94 3.98 22.15 -1.10
N LEU A 95 4.11 20.91 -1.55
CA LEU A 95 5.28 20.09 -1.22
C LEU A 95 6.58 20.76 -1.69
N PRO A 96 7.68 20.63 -0.93
CA PRO A 96 9.00 20.97 -1.43
C PRO A 96 9.30 20.29 -2.77
N ALA A 97 10.17 20.89 -3.57
CA ALA A 97 10.67 20.25 -4.78
C ALA A 97 11.27 18.87 -4.44
N PRO A 98 10.87 17.79 -5.13
CA PRO A 98 11.35 16.47 -4.78
C PRO A 98 12.81 16.29 -5.18
N THR A 99 13.51 15.48 -4.40
CA THR A 99 14.95 15.23 -4.50
C THR A 99 15.28 13.99 -5.32
N LYS A 100 14.29 13.14 -5.59
CA LYS A 100 14.42 11.89 -6.36
C LYS A 100 13.21 11.70 -7.27
N PRO A 101 13.37 11.04 -8.43
CA PRO A 101 12.22 10.60 -9.22
C PRO A 101 11.51 9.44 -8.53
N VAL A 102 10.22 9.26 -8.83
CA VAL A 102 9.44 8.09 -8.44
C VAL A 102 9.20 7.25 -9.68
N ILE A 103 9.59 5.97 -9.62
CA ILE A 103 9.49 5.02 -10.73
C ILE A 103 8.26 4.15 -10.54
N VAL A 104 7.36 4.13 -11.52
CA VAL A 104 6.17 3.28 -11.52
C VAL A 104 6.41 2.08 -12.44
N TYR A 105 6.44 0.89 -11.87
CA TYR A 105 6.49 -0.39 -12.56
C TYR A 105 5.07 -0.95 -12.72
N LEU A 106 4.55 -0.90 -13.95
CA LEU A 106 3.19 -1.32 -14.27
C LEU A 106 3.20 -2.64 -15.04
N PHE A 107 2.89 -3.71 -14.31
CA PHE A 107 2.82 -5.07 -14.85
C PHE A 107 1.56 -5.25 -15.68
N ARG A 108 1.64 -6.13 -16.69
CA ARG A 108 0.49 -6.43 -17.57
C ARG A 108 -0.71 -6.98 -16.82
N ASP A 109 -0.48 -7.82 -15.81
CA ASP A 109 -1.50 -8.56 -15.10
C ASP A 109 -1.04 -8.97 -13.70
N GLN A 110 -2.01 -9.42 -12.89
CA GLN A 110 -1.80 -9.84 -11.51
C GLN A 110 -0.84 -11.03 -11.40
N SER A 111 -0.83 -11.96 -12.37
CA SER A 111 0.01 -13.16 -12.30
C SER A 111 1.49 -12.78 -12.39
N ARG A 112 1.85 -11.91 -13.34
CA ARG A 112 3.22 -11.44 -13.49
C ARG A 112 3.67 -10.57 -12.31
N TYR A 113 2.79 -9.69 -11.84
CA TYR A 113 3.04 -8.87 -10.65
C TYR A 113 3.26 -9.73 -9.40
N SER A 114 2.35 -10.66 -9.08
CA SER A 114 2.47 -11.51 -7.91
C SER A 114 3.70 -12.40 -7.97
N GLY A 115 4.01 -12.97 -9.15
CA GLY A 115 5.25 -13.72 -9.37
C GLY A 115 6.51 -12.89 -9.09
N PHE A 116 6.53 -11.61 -9.49
CA PHE A 116 7.64 -10.70 -9.18
C PHE A 116 7.71 -10.41 -7.68
N MET A 117 6.59 -9.98 -7.08
CA MET A 117 6.53 -9.58 -5.67
C MET A 117 6.89 -10.72 -4.74
N THR A 118 6.35 -11.93 -4.94
CA THR A 118 6.71 -13.10 -4.13
C THR A 118 8.18 -13.48 -4.28
N SER A 119 8.78 -13.31 -5.45
CA SER A 119 10.20 -13.62 -5.65
C SER A 119 11.14 -12.58 -5.06
N ARG A 120 10.80 -11.29 -5.14
CA ARG A 120 11.70 -10.18 -4.74
C ARG A 120 11.43 -9.64 -3.34
N HIS A 121 10.20 -9.79 -2.88
CA HIS A 121 9.72 -9.31 -1.59
C HIS A 121 8.90 -10.40 -0.89
N PRO A 122 9.46 -11.60 -0.63
CA PRO A 122 8.71 -12.77 -0.13
C PRO A 122 8.05 -12.56 1.23
N ASN A 123 8.54 -11.59 2.00
CA ASN A 123 8.02 -11.29 3.35
C ASN A 123 6.90 -10.25 3.33
N LEU A 124 6.61 -9.61 2.19
CA LEU A 124 5.48 -8.70 2.09
C LEU A 124 4.18 -9.50 1.91
N PRO A 125 3.08 -9.07 2.54
CA PRO A 125 1.78 -9.70 2.31
C PRO A 125 1.34 -9.57 0.85
N SER A 126 0.32 -10.33 0.44
CA SER A 126 -0.27 -10.11 -0.87
C SER A 126 -1.09 -8.82 -0.87
N ARG A 127 -0.73 -7.86 -1.73
CA ARG A 127 -1.50 -6.63 -1.99
C ARG A 127 -1.58 -6.38 -3.49
N ARG A 128 -2.40 -5.42 -3.91
CA ARG A 128 -2.61 -5.11 -5.34
C ARG A 128 -1.55 -4.17 -5.90
N ALA A 129 -0.98 -3.35 -5.03
CA ALA A 129 0.14 -2.49 -5.32
C ALA A 129 1.01 -2.29 -4.07
N TYR A 130 2.19 -1.74 -4.29
CA TYR A 130 3.13 -1.36 -3.24
C TYR A 130 3.94 -0.14 -3.66
N PHE A 131 4.09 0.82 -2.76
CA PHE A 131 5.23 1.71 -2.73
C PHE A 131 6.35 1.10 -1.89
N ILE A 132 7.57 1.12 -2.43
CA ILE A 132 8.79 0.70 -1.72
C ILE A 132 9.85 1.78 -1.91
N GLY A 133 10.21 2.42 -0.80
CA GLY A 133 11.31 3.39 -0.72
C GLY A 133 12.60 2.75 -0.22
N THR A 134 13.70 3.03 -0.90
CA THR A 134 15.07 2.70 -0.46
C THR A 134 15.93 3.96 -0.45
N SER A 135 17.17 3.84 0.01
CA SER A 135 18.13 4.96 -0.05
C SER A 135 18.40 5.41 -1.49
N THR A 136 18.24 4.55 -2.49
CA THR A 136 18.61 4.82 -3.90
C THR A 136 17.42 4.93 -4.85
N GLU A 137 16.28 4.31 -4.54
CA GLU A 137 15.14 4.22 -5.45
C GLU A 137 13.81 4.40 -4.68
N LEU A 138 12.87 5.12 -5.28
CA LEU A 138 11.48 5.22 -4.87
C LEU A 138 10.63 4.56 -5.95
N ALA A 139 10.02 3.42 -5.63
CA ALA A 139 9.34 2.59 -6.63
C ALA A 139 7.90 2.29 -6.24
N VAL A 140 6.99 2.40 -7.22
CA VAL A 140 5.61 1.91 -7.14
C VAL A 140 5.51 0.67 -8.01
N TYR A 141 4.96 -0.42 -7.48
CA TYR A 141 4.69 -1.65 -8.19
C TYR A 141 3.19 -1.88 -8.22
N ALA A 142 2.60 -1.99 -9.41
CA ALA A 142 1.17 -2.25 -9.59
C ALA A 142 0.94 -3.06 -10.88
N PHE A 143 -0.25 -3.63 -11.03
CA PHE A 143 -0.65 -4.28 -12.29
C PHE A 143 -1.88 -3.62 -12.91
N LEU A 144 -2.07 -3.86 -14.20
CA LEU A 144 -3.26 -3.43 -14.94
C LEU A 144 -4.48 -4.31 -14.60
N GLY A 145 -5.55 -3.67 -14.16
CA GLY A 145 -6.82 -4.27 -13.79
C GLY A 145 -7.84 -3.20 -13.40
N ASP A 146 -8.99 -3.61 -12.87
CA ASP A 146 -10.13 -2.72 -12.60
C ASP A 146 -9.83 -1.60 -11.60
N LYS A 147 -8.83 -1.81 -10.76
CA LYS A 147 -8.49 -0.91 -9.66
C LYS A 147 -7.14 -0.21 -9.81
N THR A 148 -6.49 -0.35 -10.96
CA THR A 148 -5.18 0.25 -11.21
C THR A 148 -5.13 1.74 -10.89
N SER A 149 -6.18 2.48 -11.26
CA SER A 149 -6.24 3.91 -10.98
C SER A 149 -6.25 4.21 -9.48
N GLU A 150 -7.11 3.55 -8.70
CA GLU A 150 -7.15 3.70 -7.23
C GLU A 150 -5.79 3.38 -6.59
N ASP A 151 -5.23 2.23 -6.95
CA ASP A 151 -3.95 1.74 -6.42
C ASP A 151 -2.78 2.67 -6.77
N LEU A 152 -2.72 3.13 -8.03
CA LEU A 152 -1.68 4.05 -8.46
C LEU A 152 -1.80 5.40 -7.75
N ARG A 153 -3.01 5.92 -7.55
CA ARG A 153 -3.19 7.20 -6.84
C ARG A 153 -2.72 7.10 -5.38
N HIS A 154 -3.02 6.00 -4.70
CA HIS A 154 -2.58 5.75 -3.33
C HIS A 154 -1.05 5.63 -3.25
N GLU A 155 -0.47 4.64 -3.94
CA GLU A 155 0.95 4.32 -3.83
C GLU A 155 1.87 5.41 -4.40
N TYR A 156 1.44 6.09 -5.47
CA TYR A 156 2.20 7.20 -6.02
C TYR A 156 2.19 8.42 -5.08
N THR A 157 1.15 8.60 -4.27
CA THR A 157 1.10 9.66 -3.27
C THR A 157 2.20 9.45 -2.21
N HIS A 158 2.38 8.23 -1.70
CA HIS A 158 3.53 7.91 -0.84
C HIS A 158 4.85 8.25 -1.53
N GLY A 159 5.01 7.83 -2.79
CA GLY A 159 6.21 8.13 -3.57
C GLY A 159 6.52 9.63 -3.65
N LEU A 160 5.50 10.47 -3.88
CA LEU A 160 5.65 11.92 -3.94
C LEU A 160 6.01 12.52 -2.58
N LEU A 161 5.41 12.03 -1.50
CA LEU A 161 5.74 12.47 -0.14
C LEU A 161 7.20 12.16 0.21
N HIS A 162 7.64 10.92 0.00
CA HIS A 162 9.01 10.47 0.29
C HIS A 162 10.06 11.02 -0.69
N ALA A 163 9.63 11.49 -1.87
CA ALA A 163 10.52 12.21 -2.78
C ALA A 163 10.79 13.65 -2.29
N SER A 164 9.83 14.27 -1.61
CA SER A 164 9.87 15.68 -1.18
C SER A 164 10.23 15.89 0.29
N LEU A 165 9.96 14.92 1.15
CA LEU A 165 10.08 15.02 2.60
C LEU A 165 11.14 14.03 3.11
N LYS A 166 11.84 14.41 4.19
CA LYS A 166 12.89 13.56 4.77
C LYS A 166 12.34 12.48 5.69
N SER A 167 11.26 12.79 6.40
CA SER A 167 10.48 11.85 7.20
C SER A 167 9.02 12.29 7.20
N VAL A 168 8.10 11.32 7.26
CA VAL A 168 6.65 11.56 7.35
C VAL A 168 6.12 10.58 8.42
N PRO A 169 5.34 11.05 9.42
CA PRO A 169 4.69 10.14 10.35
C PRO A 169 3.77 9.16 9.62
N LEU A 170 3.75 7.89 10.07
CA LEU A 170 2.98 6.83 9.41
C LEU A 170 1.51 7.22 9.18
N TRP A 171 0.81 7.66 10.22
CA TRP A 171 -0.59 8.05 10.08
C TRP A 171 -0.80 9.18 9.06
N LEU A 172 0.14 10.12 8.93
CA LEU A 172 0.01 11.24 8.02
C LEU A 172 0.30 10.81 6.57
N ASP A 173 1.27 9.92 6.39
CA ASP A 173 1.58 9.30 5.10
C ASP A 173 0.35 8.55 4.56
N GLU A 174 -0.23 7.66 5.37
CA GLU A 174 -1.44 6.91 5.04
C GLU A 174 -2.66 7.82 4.87
N GLY A 175 -2.92 8.76 5.78
CA GLY A 175 -4.06 9.66 5.70
C GLY A 175 -4.04 10.56 4.45
N ILE A 176 -2.85 10.98 3.99
CA ILE A 176 -2.70 11.73 2.75
C ILE A 176 -2.92 10.81 1.54
N ALA A 177 -2.40 9.59 1.55
CA ALA A 177 -2.64 8.61 0.48
C ALA A 177 -4.14 8.29 0.33
N GLU A 178 -4.83 8.01 1.44
CA GLU A 178 -6.29 7.82 1.53
C GLU A 178 -7.08 9.05 1.03
N TYR A 179 -6.55 10.26 1.21
CA TYR A 179 -7.19 11.48 0.70
C TYR A 179 -7.03 11.62 -0.83
N PHE A 180 -5.87 11.27 -1.39
CA PHE A 180 -5.59 11.42 -2.82
C PHE A 180 -5.96 10.21 -3.68
N GLU A 181 -6.23 9.03 -3.09
CA GLU A 181 -6.76 7.87 -3.82
C GLU A 181 -8.16 8.10 -4.39
N THR A 182 -8.90 9.09 -3.87
CA THR A 182 -10.23 9.44 -4.35
C THR A 182 -10.13 10.25 -5.67
N PRO A 183 -10.89 9.88 -6.73
CA PRO A 183 -10.89 10.61 -8.00
C PRO A 183 -11.19 12.11 -7.85
N PRO A 184 -10.59 12.98 -8.69
CA PRO A 184 -10.76 14.44 -8.60
C PRO A 184 -12.19 14.92 -8.86
N LEU A 185 -12.98 14.11 -9.57
CA LEU A 185 -14.38 14.39 -9.88
C LEU A 185 -15.29 14.35 -8.66
N ILE A 186 -14.81 13.81 -7.52
CA ILE A 186 -15.53 13.82 -6.26
C ILE A 186 -15.18 15.12 -5.52
N PRO A 187 -16.14 16.06 -5.39
CA PRO A 187 -15.90 17.32 -4.69
C PRO A 187 -15.36 17.06 -3.29
N GLY A 188 -14.28 17.78 -2.92
CA GLY A 188 -13.67 17.63 -1.60
C GLY A 188 -13.00 16.28 -1.33
N HIS A 189 -12.80 15.41 -2.32
CA HIS A 189 -12.16 14.09 -2.14
C HIS A 189 -12.84 13.21 -1.07
N LEU A 190 -14.16 13.17 -1.08
CA LEU A 190 -14.91 12.40 -0.10
C LEU A 190 -14.76 10.90 -0.34
N ASN A 191 -14.14 10.22 0.62
CA ASN A 191 -14.24 8.77 0.75
C ASN A 191 -15.56 8.45 1.48
N ARG A 192 -16.61 8.13 0.70
CA ARG A 192 -17.96 7.90 1.25
C ARG A 192 -18.00 6.80 2.30
N GLU A 193 -17.23 5.73 2.09
CA GLU A 193 -17.17 4.64 3.05
C GLU A 193 -16.57 5.09 4.39
N HIS A 194 -15.52 5.92 4.37
CA HIS A 194 -14.97 6.50 5.59
C HIS A 194 -15.98 7.41 6.28
N VAL A 195 -16.66 8.28 5.53
CA VAL A 195 -17.69 9.18 6.06
C VAL A 195 -18.82 8.42 6.74
N GLU A 196 -19.37 7.40 6.10
CA GLU A 196 -20.46 6.57 6.65
C GLU A 196 -20.02 5.88 7.95
N ARG A 197 -18.83 5.26 7.94
CA ARG A 197 -18.30 4.54 9.11
C ARG A 197 -17.98 5.47 10.27
N LEU A 198 -17.36 6.61 10.00
CA LEU A 198 -17.06 7.62 11.02
C LEU A 198 -18.35 8.19 11.59
N SER A 199 -19.38 8.43 10.76
CA SER A 199 -20.70 8.88 11.23
C SER A 199 -21.31 7.89 12.22
N VAL A 200 -21.28 6.60 11.90
CA VAL A 200 -21.75 5.53 12.81
C VAL A 200 -20.86 5.44 14.06
N ALA A 201 -19.55 5.55 13.92
CA ALA A 201 -18.62 5.51 15.06
C ALA A 201 -18.87 6.66 16.05
N ILE A 202 -19.04 7.88 15.54
CA ILE A 202 -19.35 9.08 16.34
C ILE A 202 -20.66 8.89 17.10
N GLN A 203 -21.71 8.37 16.45
CA GLN A 203 -22.98 8.06 17.10
C GLN A 203 -22.84 7.05 18.25
N ASN A 204 -21.86 6.15 18.15
CA ASN A 204 -21.52 5.17 19.19
C ASN A 204 -20.45 5.67 20.19
N GLY A 205 -20.17 6.98 20.21
CA GLY A 205 -19.30 7.60 21.21
C GLY A 205 -17.80 7.59 20.88
N TRP A 206 -17.43 7.26 19.64
CA TRP A 206 -16.05 7.41 19.19
C TRP A 206 -15.58 8.86 19.28
N GLN A 207 -14.31 9.04 19.62
CA GLN A 207 -13.61 10.32 19.64
C GLN A 207 -12.27 10.17 18.92
N PRO A 208 -11.81 11.18 18.16
CA PRO A 208 -10.50 11.14 17.52
C PRO A 208 -9.39 11.26 18.57
N ASP A 209 -8.28 10.56 18.35
CA ASP A 209 -7.07 10.56 19.16
C ASP A 209 -5.81 10.57 18.28
N LEU A 210 -5.41 11.78 17.89
CA LEU A 210 -4.20 11.99 17.09
C LEU A 210 -2.91 11.56 17.83
N SER A 211 -2.90 11.62 19.16
CA SER A 211 -1.72 11.16 19.95
C SER A 211 -1.52 9.66 19.86
N ARG A 212 -2.62 8.90 19.76
CA ARG A 212 -2.59 7.46 19.58
C ARG A 212 -2.10 7.11 18.18
N LEU A 213 -2.61 7.78 17.14
CA LEU A 213 -2.14 7.59 15.77
C LEU A 213 -0.63 7.87 15.62
N GLU A 214 -0.11 8.90 16.28
CA GLU A 214 1.33 9.20 16.25
C GLU A 214 2.24 8.15 16.90
N LYS A 215 1.69 7.24 17.71
CA LYS A 215 2.46 6.16 18.34
C LYS A 215 2.56 4.90 17.48
N LEU A 216 1.79 4.83 16.39
CA LEU A 216 1.86 3.71 15.45
C LEU A 216 3.10 3.90 14.57
N GLU A 217 4.00 2.94 14.60
CA GLU A 217 5.28 2.99 13.87
C GLU A 217 5.33 1.99 12.72
N ASP A 218 4.45 0.98 12.73
CA ASP A 218 4.39 -0.04 11.69
C ASP A 218 2.97 -0.23 11.12
N VAL A 219 2.89 -0.40 9.79
CA VAL A 219 1.62 -0.62 9.07
C VAL A 219 0.84 -1.84 9.56
N SER A 220 1.50 -2.83 10.15
CA SER A 220 0.87 -4.01 10.75
C SER A 220 0.15 -3.71 12.08
N GLU A 221 0.50 -2.60 12.74
CA GLU A 221 -0.19 -2.12 13.94
C GLU A 221 -1.49 -1.39 13.57
N MET A 222 -1.55 -0.80 12.36
CA MET A 222 -2.71 -0.05 11.89
C MET A 222 -3.89 -0.96 11.55
N GLN A 223 -5.02 -0.65 12.17
CA GLN A 223 -6.32 -1.21 11.84
C GLN A 223 -7.06 -0.31 10.86
N ARG A 224 -8.10 -0.84 10.22
CA ARG A 224 -8.93 -0.08 9.28
C ARG A 224 -9.50 1.24 9.84
N SER A 225 -9.83 1.25 11.13
CA SER A 225 -10.27 2.46 11.83
C SER A 225 -9.19 3.54 11.92
N ASP A 226 -7.91 3.15 11.90
CA ASP A 226 -6.78 4.08 11.96
C ASP A 226 -6.59 4.81 10.63
N TYR A 227 -6.77 4.11 9.50
CA TYR A 227 -6.80 4.73 8.17
C TYR A 227 -7.97 5.72 8.05
N GLN A 228 -9.16 5.35 8.55
CA GLN A 228 -10.33 6.24 8.59
C GLN A 228 -10.06 7.50 9.41
N GLU A 229 -9.49 7.34 10.61
CA GLU A 229 -9.17 8.47 11.47
C GLU A 229 -8.06 9.34 10.88
N ALA A 230 -7.01 8.74 10.30
CA ALA A 230 -5.94 9.44 9.61
C ALA A 230 -6.48 10.27 8.43
N TRP A 231 -7.33 9.68 7.61
CA TRP A 231 -8.05 10.38 6.54
C TRP A 231 -8.88 11.54 7.10
N ALA A 232 -9.62 11.33 8.20
CA ALA A 232 -10.46 12.35 8.82
C ALA A 232 -9.63 13.56 9.31
N TRP A 233 -8.49 13.30 9.95
CA TRP A 233 -7.57 14.36 10.37
C TRP A 233 -7.00 15.13 9.18
N VAL A 234 -6.55 14.44 8.13
CA VAL A 234 -6.04 15.10 6.91
C VAL A 234 -7.11 15.95 6.24
N HIS A 235 -8.32 15.41 6.13
CA HIS A 235 -9.45 16.10 5.52
C HIS A 235 -9.81 17.38 6.31
N PHE A 236 -9.97 17.26 7.63
CA PHE A 236 -10.23 18.39 8.52
C PHE A 236 -9.10 19.42 8.49
N LEU A 237 -7.83 19.00 8.53
CA LEU A 237 -6.71 19.92 8.47
C LEU A 237 -6.71 20.69 7.15
N LEU A 238 -7.01 20.05 6.03
CA LEU A 238 -7.03 20.70 4.71
C LEU A 238 -8.22 21.64 4.47
N HIS A 239 -9.37 21.36 5.08
CA HIS A 239 -10.66 21.97 4.70
C HIS A 239 -11.44 22.62 5.85
N GLY A 240 -11.13 22.28 7.11
CA GLY A 240 -11.88 22.75 8.27
C GLY A 240 -11.75 24.25 8.54
N SER A 241 -10.62 24.85 8.18
CA SER A 241 -10.37 26.30 8.24
C SER A 241 -9.06 26.67 7.53
N GLU A 242 -8.86 27.95 7.19
CA GLU A 242 -7.57 28.42 6.68
C GLU A 242 -6.43 28.24 7.70
N ASP A 243 -6.71 28.39 9.00
CA ASP A 243 -5.72 28.20 10.06
C ASP A 243 -5.25 26.75 10.17
N SER A 244 -6.19 25.78 10.17
CA SER A 244 -5.85 24.35 10.19
C SER A 244 -5.06 23.95 8.94
N ARG A 245 -5.42 24.53 7.78
CA ARG A 245 -4.71 24.31 6.52
C ARG A 245 -3.30 24.87 6.59
N GLY A 246 -3.15 26.10 7.07
CA GLY A 246 -1.86 26.75 7.29
C GLY A 246 -0.96 25.92 8.22
N LEU A 247 -1.51 25.37 9.29
CA LEU A 247 -0.79 24.51 10.24
C LEU A 247 -0.24 23.26 9.56
N LEU A 248 -1.06 22.50 8.82
CA LEU A 248 -0.61 21.31 8.09
C LEU A 248 0.47 21.65 7.05
N LEU A 249 0.26 22.69 6.25
CA LEU A 249 1.21 23.08 5.22
C LEU A 249 2.55 23.51 5.84
N ALA A 250 2.54 24.28 6.93
CA ALA A 250 3.74 24.65 7.66
C ALA A 250 4.45 23.44 8.28
N TYR A 251 3.69 22.46 8.77
CA TYR A 251 4.24 21.22 9.30
C TYR A 251 4.96 20.42 8.20
N LEU A 252 4.32 20.20 7.05
CA LEU A 252 4.92 19.50 5.91
C LEU A 252 6.20 20.20 5.41
N GLN A 253 6.25 21.54 5.42
CA GLN A 253 7.49 22.26 5.09
C GLN A 253 8.64 21.97 6.06
N GLY A 254 8.35 21.85 7.37
CA GLY A 254 9.34 21.47 8.37
C GLY A 254 9.91 20.06 8.18
N LEU A 255 9.12 19.15 7.62
CA LEU A 255 9.52 17.76 7.36
C LEU A 255 10.56 17.61 6.24
N LYS A 256 10.79 18.65 5.43
CA LYS A 256 11.81 18.65 4.38
C LYS A 256 13.21 18.28 4.88
N THR A 257 13.56 18.72 6.09
CA THR A 257 14.91 18.52 6.67
C THR A 257 14.90 17.73 7.97
N ALA A 258 13.74 17.47 8.56
CA ALA A 258 13.61 16.76 9.83
C ALA A 258 13.93 15.27 9.66
N SER A 259 14.94 14.78 10.39
CA SER A 259 15.27 13.34 10.41
C SER A 259 14.22 12.54 11.18
N HIS A 260 13.55 13.17 12.14
CA HIS A 260 12.41 12.64 12.88
C HIS A 260 11.32 13.69 12.86
N ALA A 261 10.11 13.29 12.51
CA ALA A 261 8.98 14.19 12.44
C ALA A 261 8.61 14.67 13.87
N PRO A 262 8.51 15.99 14.12
CA PRO A 262 8.02 16.48 15.41
C PRO A 262 6.54 16.12 15.57
N SER A 263 6.04 16.05 16.81
CA SER A 263 4.63 15.71 17.07
C SER A 263 3.70 16.80 16.52
N LEU A 264 2.89 16.43 15.52
CA LEU A 264 1.78 17.24 15.02
C LEU A 264 0.66 17.27 16.04
N ALA A 265 0.41 16.20 16.79
CA ALA A 265 -0.62 16.18 17.85
C ALA A 265 -0.37 17.26 18.92
N LYS A 266 0.88 17.42 19.36
CA LYS A 266 1.26 18.51 20.29
C LYS A 266 1.03 19.88 19.66
N ARG A 267 1.45 20.05 18.41
CA ARG A 267 1.32 21.30 17.67
C ARG A 267 -0.14 21.72 17.47
N VAL A 268 -0.98 20.77 17.03
CA VAL A 268 -2.42 20.95 16.85
C VAL A 268 -3.06 21.38 18.16
N ARG A 269 -2.75 20.75 19.30
CA ARG A 269 -3.30 21.17 20.61
C ARG A 269 -2.80 22.51 21.10
N SER A 270 -1.59 22.94 20.71
CA SER A 270 -1.07 24.26 21.10
C SER A 270 -1.61 25.40 20.24
N GLU A 271 -1.95 25.13 18.98
CA GLU A 271 -2.35 26.14 18.00
C GLU A 271 -3.87 26.15 17.74
N MET A 272 -4.60 25.09 18.12
CA MET A 272 -6.04 24.97 17.94
C MET A 272 -6.71 24.60 19.25
N SER A 273 -7.74 25.37 19.63
CA SER A 273 -8.60 25.04 20.76
C SER A 273 -9.48 23.84 20.43
N GLU A 274 -9.53 22.87 21.36
CA GLU A 274 -10.38 21.67 21.31
C GLU A 274 -10.40 20.97 19.93
N PRO A 275 -9.23 20.56 19.39
CA PRO A 275 -9.14 20.09 18.01
C PRO A 275 -9.93 18.80 17.77
N GLU A 276 -10.01 17.91 18.76
CA GLU A 276 -10.82 16.70 18.69
C GLU A 276 -12.32 17.02 18.55
N TYR A 277 -12.84 17.96 19.36
CA TYR A 277 -14.23 18.43 19.26
C TYR A 277 -14.52 19.09 17.91
N ARG A 278 -13.60 19.94 17.43
CA ARG A 278 -13.73 20.59 16.12
C ARG A 278 -13.75 19.59 14.96
N LEU A 279 -12.93 18.54 15.03
CA LEU A 279 -12.95 17.47 14.04
C LEU A 279 -14.30 16.72 14.04
N VAL A 280 -14.83 16.35 15.22
CA VAL A 280 -16.16 15.71 15.31
C VAL A 280 -17.25 16.62 14.74
N ALA A 281 -17.26 17.90 15.12
CA ALA A 281 -18.22 18.87 14.60
C ALA A 281 -18.09 19.03 13.08
N TYR A 282 -16.87 19.07 12.55
CA TYR A 282 -16.60 19.13 11.12
C TYR A 282 -17.18 17.92 10.38
N LEU A 283 -16.92 16.71 10.88
CA LEU A 283 -17.44 15.47 10.30
C LEU A 283 -18.98 15.46 10.30
N GLN A 284 -19.62 15.88 11.39
CA GLN A 284 -21.09 15.87 11.49
C GLN A 284 -21.79 16.95 10.64
N THR A 285 -21.16 18.10 10.45
CA THR A 285 -21.81 19.27 9.81
C THR A 285 -21.46 19.42 8.33
N THR A 286 -20.23 19.08 7.96
CA THR A 286 -19.69 19.33 6.62
C THR A 286 -19.64 18.06 5.79
N LEU A 287 -19.45 16.90 6.43
CA LEU A 287 -19.39 15.59 5.79
C LEU A 287 -20.47 14.65 6.34
N PRO A 288 -21.77 14.99 6.25
CA PRO A 288 -22.80 14.09 6.74
C PRO A 288 -22.77 12.78 5.93
N GLY A 289 -22.75 11.65 6.64
CA GLY A 289 -22.98 10.32 6.07
C GLY A 289 -24.41 10.10 5.61
#